data_AF-A0A0C1ISK7-F1
#
_entry.id   AF-A0A0C1ISK7-F1
#
_cell.length_a   1.000
_cell.length_b   1.000
_cell.length_c   1.000
_cell.angle_alpha   90.00
_cell.angle_beta   90.00
_cell.angle_gamma   90.00
#
_symmetry.space_group_name_H-M   'P 1'
#
loop_
_entity.id
_entity.type
_entity.pdbx_description
1 polymer ?
#
loop_
_entity_poly.entity_id
_entity_poly.type
_entity_poly.pdbx_seq_one_letter_code
_entity_poly.pdbx_strand_id
1 'polypeptide(L)' 'MAHVNATAADHRDLFFGQLMDRPEVKTAWQRHRVYRRAIRALEKLNDRELRDIGIPRAEIRHRVYQNVYQNMPYHAHA' A
#
# COMPACT_ATOMS: atom_id res chain seq x y z
N MET A 1 -31.30 3.21 11.24
CA MET A 1 -30.63 2.44 10.18
C MET A 1 -29.25 3.06 9.94
N ALA A 2 -28.18 2.36 10.32
CA ALA A 2 -26.82 2.71 9.92
C ALA A 2 -25.97 1.43 10.05
N HIS A 3 -25.87 0.67 8.96
CA HIS A 3 -24.91 -0.41 8.88
C HIS A 3 -23.53 0.23 8.73
N VAL A 4 -22.77 0.23 9.81
CA VAL A 4 -21.39 0.70 9.87
C VAL A 4 -20.53 -0.19 8.95
N ASN A 5 -19.99 0.39 7.88
CA ASN A 5 -19.00 -0.26 7.01
C ASN A 5 -17.64 -0.31 7.73
N ALA A 6 -17.54 -1.15 8.77
CA ALA A 6 -16.32 -1.31 9.57
C ALA A 6 -15.25 -2.19 8.88
N THR A 7 -15.58 -2.88 7.79
CA THR A 7 -14.71 -3.93 7.22
C THR A 7 -13.61 -3.39 6.29
N ALA A 8 -13.84 -2.27 5.60
CA ALA A 8 -12.89 -1.75 4.59
C ALA A 8 -11.71 -0.97 5.20
N ALA A 9 -11.90 -0.33 6.36
CA ALA A 9 -10.83 0.39 7.04
C ALA A 9 -9.84 -0.57 7.72
N ASP A 10 -10.36 -1.66 8.31
CA ASP A 10 -9.58 -2.64 9.07
C ASP A 10 -8.64 -3.46 8.17
N HIS A 11 -9.09 -3.82 6.95
CA HIS A 11 -8.23 -4.53 6.00
C HIS A 11 -7.09 -3.67 5.42
N ARG A 12 -7.25 -2.33 5.37
CA ARG A 12 -6.23 -1.41 4.85
C ARG A 12 -5.02 -1.33 5.77
N ASP A 13 -5.25 -1.23 7.08
CA ASP A 13 -4.19 -1.20 8.07
C ASP A 13 -3.48 -2.56 8.21
N LEU A 14 -4.21 -3.66 8.01
CA LEU A 14 -3.62 -5.00 8.05
C LEU A 14 -2.75 -5.31 6.83
N PHE A 15 -3.15 -4.95 5.60
CA PHE A 15 -2.34 -5.21 4.41
C PHE A 15 -1.15 -4.27 4.27
N PHE A 16 -1.35 -2.97 4.52
CA PHE A 16 -0.25 -2.00 4.42
C PHE A 16 0.65 -2.05 5.65
N GLY A 17 0.10 -2.16 6.86
CA GLY A 17 0.89 -2.34 8.08
C GLY A 17 1.76 -3.59 8.01
N GLN A 18 1.25 -4.72 7.53
CA GLN A 18 2.03 -5.98 7.52
C GLN A 18 3.01 -6.11 6.36
N LEU A 19 2.83 -5.37 5.24
CA LEU A 19 3.85 -5.27 4.19
C LEU A 19 4.95 -4.25 4.55
N MET A 20 4.62 -3.26 5.39
CA MET A 20 5.47 -2.11 5.73
C MET A 20 6.09 -2.17 7.13
N ASP A 21 5.63 -3.09 7.98
CA ASP A 21 6.27 -3.41 9.25
C ASP A 21 7.53 -4.22 8.96
N ARG A 22 8.63 -3.52 8.65
CA ARG A 22 9.96 -3.92 9.07
C ARG A 22 10.98 -2.77 9.05
N PRO A 23 11.91 -2.77 10.01
CA PRO A 23 12.64 -1.62 10.49
C PRO A 23 13.84 -1.28 9.58
N GLU A 24 14.12 0.01 9.46
CA GLU A 24 15.38 0.59 8.97
C GLU A 24 15.98 -0.08 7.73
N VAL A 25 15.57 0.36 6.54
CA VAL A 25 16.12 -0.13 5.27
C VAL A 25 17.54 0.40 5.06
N LYS A 26 18.55 -0.35 5.53
CA LYS A 26 19.96 0.04 5.57
C LYS A 26 20.71 -0.01 4.22
N THR A 27 20.10 -0.41 3.10
CA THR A 27 20.75 -0.35 1.77
C THR A 27 19.80 -0.02 0.62
N ALA A 28 20.30 0.70 -0.41
CA ALA A 28 19.54 1.05 -1.62
C ALA A 28 19.00 -0.19 -2.38
N TRP A 29 19.73 -1.30 -2.33
CA TRP A 29 19.31 -2.57 -2.93
C TRP A 29 18.08 -3.17 -2.24
N GLN A 30 18.04 -3.14 -0.90
CA GLN A 30 16.88 -3.60 -0.14
C GLN A 30 15.65 -2.73 -0.43
N ARG A 31 15.80 -1.40 -0.51
CA ARG A 31 14.71 -0.47 -0.91
C ARG A 31 14.16 -0.83 -2.27
N HIS A 32 15.04 -1.02 -3.26
CA HIS A 32 14.62 -1.39 -4.61
C HIS A 32 13.94 -2.76 -4.67
N ARG A 33 14.38 -3.72 -3.85
CA ARG A 33 13.73 -5.04 -3.74
C ARG A 33 12.32 -4.93 -3.16
N VAL A 34 12.12 -4.14 -2.11
CA VAL A 34 10.80 -3.87 -1.51
C VAL A 34 9.89 -3.17 -2.51
N TYR A 35 10.38 -2.12 -3.18
CA TYR A 35 9.66 -1.41 -4.24
C TYR A 35 9.14 -2.35 -5.33
N ARG A 36 10.02 -3.19 -5.90
CA ARG A 36 9.61 -4.14 -6.95
C ARG A 36 8.64 -5.20 -6.46
N ARG A 37 8.79 -5.66 -5.21
CA ARG A 37 7.87 -6.64 -4.62
C ARG A 37 6.48 -6.04 -4.40
N ALA A 38 6.41 -4.83 -3.88
CA ALA A 38 5.15 -4.13 -3.63
C ALA A 38 4.40 -3.83 -4.93
N ILE A 39 5.08 -3.33 -5.98
CA ILE A 39 4.47 -3.13 -7.29
C ILE A 39 3.90 -4.43 -7.84
N ARG A 40 4.67 -5.53 -7.84
CA ARG A 40 4.20 -6.82 -8.35
C ARG A 40 3.02 -7.37 -7.56
N ALA A 41 2.96 -7.12 -6.25
CA ALA A 41 1.84 -7.54 -5.43
C ALA A 41 0.57 -6.75 -5.79
N LEU A 42 0.67 -5.42 -5.90
CA LEU A 42 -0.45 -4.55 -6.26
C LEU A 42 -0.89 -4.73 -7.72
N GLU A 43 0.04 -4.93 -8.65
CA GLU A 43 -0.26 -5.20 -10.06
C GLU A 43 -0.94 -6.56 -10.28
N LYS A 44 -0.89 -7.49 -9.31
CA LYS A 44 -1.65 -8.75 -9.36
C LYS A 44 -3.10 -8.61 -8.91
N LEU A 45 -3.41 -7.57 -8.15
CA LEU A 45 -4.77 -7.32 -7.70
C LEU A 45 -5.64 -6.88 -8.88
N ASN A 46 -6.93 -7.24 -8.83
CA ASN A 46 -7.92 -6.74 -9.76
C ASN A 46 -8.37 -5.32 -9.38
N ASP A 47 -9.05 -4.63 -10.29
CA ASP A 47 -9.43 -3.22 -10.08
C ASP A 47 -10.41 -3.04 -8.91
N ARG A 48 -11.19 -4.07 -8.56
CA ARG A 48 -12.10 -4.04 -7.41
C ARG A 48 -11.34 -4.12 -6.09
N GLU A 49 -10.34 -5.01 -6.00
CA GLU A 49 -9.44 -5.13 -4.84
C GLU A 49 -8.62 -3.85 -4.66
N LEU A 50 -8.09 -3.30 -5.75
CA LEU A 50 -7.38 -2.02 -5.74
C LEU A 50 -8.27 -0.86 -5.28
N ARG A 51 -9.53 -0.84 -5.71
CA ARG A 51 -10.52 0.17 -5.30
C ARG A 51 -10.90 0.02 -3.82
N ASP A 52 -11.00 -1.21 -3.32
CA ASP A 52 -11.32 -1.49 -1.91
C ASP A 52 -10.25 -0.92 -0.97
N ILE A 53 -8.98 -1.03 -1.36
CA ILE A 53 -7.85 -0.43 -0.63
C ILE A 53 -7.58 1.04 -0.99
N GLY A 54 -8.38 1.64 -1.88
CA GLY A 54 -8.28 3.07 -2.24
C GLY A 54 -7.07 3.43 -3.11
N ILE A 55 -6.52 2.48 -3.86
CA ILE A 55 -5.35 2.71 -4.73
C ILE A 55 -5.77 2.60 -6.20
N PRO A 56 -5.80 3.71 -6.96
CA PRO A 56 -6.01 3.64 -8.39
C PRO A 56 -4.79 3.01 -9.08
N ARG A 57 -5.05 2.14 -10.07
CA ARG A 57 -3.99 1.34 -10.72
C ARG A 57 -2.87 2.19 -11.32
N ALA A 58 -3.23 3.35 -11.87
CA ALA A 58 -2.29 4.32 -12.44
C ALA A 58 -1.31 4.89 -11.40
N GLU A 59 -1.69 4.90 -10.11
CA GLU A 59 -0.94 5.57 -9.05
C GLU A 59 -0.08 4.61 -8.22
N ILE A 60 -0.22 3.29 -8.44
CA ILE A 60 0.54 2.24 -7.74
C ILE A 60 2.04 2.56 -7.70
N ARG A 61 2.65 2.88 -8.85
CA ARG A 61 4.10 3.14 -8.92
C ARG A 61 4.51 4.38 -8.14
N HIS A 62 3.72 5.46 -8.26
CA HIS A 62 4.00 6.71 -7.57
C HIS A 62 3.92 6.53 -6.05
N ARG A 63 2.86 5.87 -5.55
CA ARG A 63 2.64 5.65 -4.11
C ARG A 63 3.67 4.73 -3.49
N VAL A 64 4.01 3.62 -4.16
CA VAL A 64 5.05 2.71 -3.66
C VAL A 64 6.41 3.42 -3.65
N TYR A 65 6.70 4.29 -4.61
CA TYR A 65 7.92 5.09 -4.62
C TYR A 65 7.97 6.06 -3.42
N GLN A 66 6.92 6.84 -3.20
CA GLN A 66 6.83 7.78 -2.07
C GLN A 66 6.99 7.06 -0.72
N ASN A 67 6.32 5.92 -0.56
CA ASN A 67 6.41 5.15 0.67
C ASN A 67 7.83 4.58 0.91
N VAL A 68 8.45 3.96 -0.10
CA VAL A 68 9.76 3.28 0.03
C VAL A 68 10.94 4.25 0.09
N TYR A 69 10.86 5.39 -0.60
CA TYR A 69 11.98 6.32 -0.74
C TYR A 69 11.80 7.62 0.06
N GLN A 70 10.57 8.06 0.31
CA GLN A 70 10.29 9.32 1.02
C GLN A 70 9.71 9.09 2.42
N ASN A 71 9.52 7.83 2.85
CA ASN A 71 8.90 7.45 4.13
C ASN A 71 7.55 8.14 4.39
N MET A 72 6.83 8.52 3.33
CA MET A 72 5.53 9.17 3.47
C MET A 72 4.45 8.07 3.55
N PRO A 73 3.78 7.87 4.69
CA PRO A 73 2.68 6.94 4.79
C PRO A 73 1.51 7.44 3.94
N TYR A 74 0.80 6.52 3.29
CA TYR A 74 -0.36 6.88 2.48
C TYR A 74 -1.52 7.28 3.39
N HIS A 75 -2.01 8.51 3.24
CA HIS A 75 -3.25 8.97 3.85
C HIS A 75 -4.36 8.90 2.80
N ALA A 76 -5.28 7.95 2.95
CA ALA A 76 -6.48 7.92 2.12
C ALA A 76 -7.35 9.13 2.46
N HIS A 77 -7.49 10.08 1.52
CA HIS A 77 -8.50 11.12 1.62
C HIS A 77 -9.87 10.44 1.50
N ALA A 78 -10.59 10.41 2.61
CA ALA A 78 -11.92 9.85 2.76
C ALA A 78 -12.96 10.56 1.88
#